data_AF-A0A7V1G7A0-F1
#
_entry.id   AF-A0A7V1G7A0-F1
#
_cell.length_a   1.000
_cell.length_b   1.000
_cell.length_c   1.000
_cell.angle_alpha   90.00
_cell.angle_beta   90.00
_cell.angle_gamma   90.00
#
_symmetry.space_group_name_H-M   'P 1'
#
loop_
_entity.id
_entity.type
_entity.pdbx_description
1 polymer ?
#
loop_
_entity_poly.entity_id
_entity_poly.type
_entity_poly.pdbx_seq_one_letter_code
_entity_poly.pdbx_strand_id
1 'polypeptide(L)'
;MKLDYGQLITRAFEITKNNRALWVFGFILALFGGLGFNFTFPNFSFDNSSFRRTDFDDIPFRKISSIDPTTIILIIVAVAVLLLVIWLIAKLLQALANGALVDMVDKVDKGDSITVKSGFKEGFSLSLPLVGVSFTIWIPAIIGIILLGGLTIGPGLFLVLAEYQVAGIILMILGGLLWIALIFIIAVASGVIGLYANRYLVLEDQGVIESIKSGFGLLRANLGQSTLLWLINMAFGVGQAIVGFVVLLVVVLVLSLVLGLPIALLALAVSKWLFILLAIPILLFIVAISFYAGLFQSFYSSYWTLAFKKMTETAEVSS
;
A
#
# COMPACT_ATOMS: atom_id res chain seq x y z
N MET A 1 28.37 1.74 18.09
CA MET A 1 27.32 1.37 19.06
C MET A 1 26.42 0.32 18.39
N LYS A 2 26.12 -0.82 19.02
CA LYS A 2 25.21 -1.81 18.40
C LYS A 2 23.77 -1.32 18.55
N LEU A 3 22.99 -1.32 17.47
CA LEU A 3 21.55 -1.05 17.52
C LEU A 3 20.87 -2.10 18.41
N ASP A 4 20.27 -1.66 19.52
CA ASP A 4 19.37 -2.51 20.30
C ASP A 4 17.98 -2.49 19.63
N TYR A 5 17.75 -3.52 18.81
CA TYR A 5 16.49 -3.69 18.08
C TYR A 5 15.29 -3.89 19.03
N GLY A 6 15.49 -4.56 20.17
CA GLY A 6 14.42 -4.84 21.13
C GLY A 6 13.91 -3.55 21.76
N GLN A 7 14.83 -2.71 22.25
CA GLN A 7 14.47 -1.40 22.80
C GLN A 7 13.80 -0.49 21.75
N LEU A 8 14.28 -0.54 20.50
CA LEU A 8 13.70 0.24 19.41
C LEU A 8 12.25 -0.17 19.12
N ILE A 9 11.97 -1.47 19.10
CA ILE A 9 10.62 -2.00 18.88
C ILE A 9 9.69 -1.62 20.04
N THR A 10 10.13 -1.84 21.28
CA THR A 10 9.34 -1.49 22.48
C THR A 10 9.04 0.01 22.51
N ARG A 11 10.04 0.85 22.22
CA ARG A 11 9.86 2.30 22.19
C ARG A 11 8.88 2.74 21.10
N ALA A 12 8.98 2.19 19.90
CA ALA A 12 8.04 2.46 18.81
C ALA A 12 6.60 2.07 19.18
N PHE A 13 6.44 0.95 19.88
CA PHE A 13 5.15 0.49 20.39
C PHE A 13 4.58 1.44 21.47
N GLU A 14 5.40 1.88 22.43
CA GLU A 14 5.00 2.84 23.46
C GLU A 14 4.54 4.18 22.86
N ILE A 15 5.31 4.73 21.91
CA ILE A 15 4.96 5.96 21.20
C ILE A 15 3.60 5.79 20.52
N THR A 16 3.42 4.70 19.79
CA THR A 16 2.16 4.43 19.07
C THR A 16 0.99 4.27 20.04
N LYS A 17 1.17 3.52 21.14
CA LYS A 17 0.09 3.22 22.10
C LYS A 17 -0.33 4.46 22.90
N ASN A 18 0.62 5.27 23.35
CA ASN A 18 0.34 6.39 24.24
C ASN A 18 -0.21 7.62 23.49
N ASN A 19 0.03 7.72 22.18
CA ASN A 19 -0.30 8.90 21.39
C ASN A 19 -1.39 8.63 20.36
N ARG A 20 -2.65 8.84 20.76
CA ARG A 20 -3.83 8.59 19.92
C ARG A 20 -3.89 9.46 18.66
N ALA A 21 -3.22 10.61 18.63
CA ALA A 21 -3.16 11.47 17.45
C ALA A 21 -2.52 10.75 16.24
N LEU A 22 -1.55 9.86 16.48
CA LEU A 22 -0.89 9.08 15.42
C LEU A 22 -1.88 8.15 14.70
N TRP A 23 -2.86 7.60 15.42
CA TRP A 23 -3.80 6.62 14.88
C TRP A 23 -4.65 7.17 13.73
N VAL A 24 -4.96 8.46 13.77
CA VAL A 24 -5.71 9.15 12.70
C VAL A 24 -4.91 9.14 11.41
N PHE A 25 -3.62 9.50 11.46
CA PHE A 25 -2.76 9.52 10.28
C PHE A 25 -2.39 8.12 9.83
N GLY A 26 -2.20 7.19 10.77
CA GLY A 26 -2.08 5.77 10.45
C GLY A 26 -3.30 5.24 9.70
N PHE A 27 -4.51 5.58 10.14
CA PHE A 27 -5.75 5.21 9.46
C PHE A 27 -5.84 5.81 8.05
N ILE A 28 -5.48 7.08 7.86
CA ILE A 28 -5.40 7.70 6.53
C ILE A 28 -4.39 6.96 5.64
N LEU A 29 -3.21 6.61 6.17
CA LEU A 29 -2.24 5.78 5.45
C LEU A 29 -2.79 4.40 5.11
N ALA A 30 -3.56 3.76 5.99
CA ALA A 30 -4.15 2.47 5.70
C ALA A 30 -5.24 2.57 4.63
N LEU A 31 -6.08 3.60 4.66
CA LEU A 31 -7.14 3.79 3.67
C LEU A 31 -6.60 4.13 2.27
N PHE A 32 -5.64 5.05 2.19
CA PHE A 32 -5.14 5.58 0.91
C PHE A 32 -3.82 4.98 0.46
N GLY A 33 -3.13 4.24 1.33
CA GLY A 33 -1.80 3.71 1.07
C GLY A 33 -1.76 2.49 0.16
N GLY A 34 -2.92 2.00 -0.26
CA GLY A 34 -3.04 0.76 -1.04
C GLY A 34 -2.66 -0.41 -0.15
N LEU A 35 -3.59 -0.86 0.69
CA LEU A 35 -3.43 -2.14 1.35
C LEU A 35 -3.28 -3.21 0.26
N GLY A 36 -2.19 -3.96 0.29
CA GLY A 36 -1.98 -5.18 -0.51
C GLY A 36 -2.96 -6.31 -0.16
N PHE A 37 -4.14 -6.00 0.38
CA PHE A 37 -5.26 -6.90 0.37
C PHE A 37 -5.78 -6.97 -1.06
N ASN A 38 -5.25 -7.94 -1.82
CA ASN A 38 -6.02 -8.55 -2.89
C ASN A 38 -7.28 -9.13 -2.22
N PHE A 39 -8.36 -8.34 -2.20
CA PHE A 39 -9.69 -8.89 -1.98
C PHE A 39 -10.00 -9.75 -3.20
N THR A 40 -9.49 -10.98 -3.21
CA THR A 40 -9.99 -12.03 -4.08
C THR A 40 -11.39 -12.33 -3.56
N PHE A 41 -12.39 -11.60 -4.07
CA PHE A 41 -13.77 -11.99 -3.89
C PHE A 41 -13.91 -13.43 -4.39
N PRO A 42 -14.53 -14.34 -3.62
CA PRO A 42 -14.97 -15.61 -4.19
C PRO A 42 -15.74 -15.30 -5.47
N ASN A 43 -15.35 -15.93 -6.58
CA ASN A 43 -16.10 -15.81 -7.81
C ASN A 43 -17.47 -16.44 -7.54
N PHE A 44 -18.46 -15.63 -7.17
CA PHE A 44 -19.83 -16.08 -7.00
C PHE A 44 -20.35 -16.41 -8.40
N SER A 45 -20.11 -17.66 -8.82
CA SER A 45 -20.79 -18.25 -9.96
C SER A 45 -22.27 -18.36 -9.60
N PHE A 46 -23.04 -17.35 -9.99
CA PHE A 46 -24.48 -17.44 -10.00
C PHE A 46 -24.86 -18.55 -11.00
N ASP A 47 -25.31 -19.69 -10.48
CA ASP A 47 -25.95 -20.70 -11.30
C ASP A 47 -27.29 -20.13 -11.79
N ASN A 48 -27.32 -19.78 -13.07
CA ASN A 48 -28.44 -19.13 -13.73
C ASN A 48 -29.61 -20.11 -14.01
N SER A 49 -29.51 -21.36 -13.55
CA SER A 49 -30.45 -22.44 -13.83
C SER A 49 -31.80 -22.31 -13.10
N SER A 50 -31.89 -21.47 -12.06
CA SER A 50 -33.11 -21.29 -11.24
C SER A 50 -33.74 -19.90 -11.30
N PHE A 51 -33.12 -18.94 -12.02
CA PHE A 51 -33.80 -17.70 -12.43
C PHE A 51 -34.73 -18.01 -13.62
N ARG A 52 -35.85 -18.67 -13.33
CA ARG A 52 -37.02 -18.64 -14.22
C ARG A 52 -37.29 -17.17 -14.52
N ARG A 53 -37.31 -16.79 -15.81
CA ARG A 53 -37.62 -15.45 -16.34
C ARG A 53 -38.76 -14.79 -15.57
N THR A 54 -38.45 -14.11 -14.48
CA THR A 54 -39.21 -12.95 -14.04
C THR A 54 -38.63 -11.83 -14.88
N ASP A 55 -39.47 -11.21 -15.72
CA ASP A 55 -39.07 -10.27 -16.76
C ASP A 55 -37.97 -9.30 -16.31
N PHE A 56 -36.74 -9.65 -16.67
CA PHE A 56 -35.58 -8.77 -16.69
C PHE A 56 -35.56 -7.96 -18.00
N ASP A 57 -36.69 -7.80 -18.67
CA ASP A 57 -36.82 -6.94 -19.84
C ASP A 57 -36.77 -5.44 -19.47
N ASP A 58 -36.83 -5.11 -18.17
CA ASP A 58 -36.79 -3.74 -17.63
C ASP A 58 -35.46 -3.37 -16.92
N ILE A 59 -34.34 -4.05 -17.18
CA ILE A 59 -33.03 -3.55 -16.72
C ILE A 59 -32.48 -2.50 -17.71
N PRO A 60 -32.20 -1.25 -17.27
CA PRO A 60 -31.79 -0.15 -18.16
C PRO A 60 -30.46 -0.36 -18.91
N PHE A 61 -29.69 -1.41 -18.60
CA PHE A 61 -28.38 -1.67 -19.19
C PHE A 61 -28.42 -2.22 -20.63
N ARG A 62 -29.57 -2.69 -21.14
CA ARG A 62 -29.66 -3.19 -22.53
C ARG A 62 -29.82 -2.06 -23.57
N LYS A 63 -30.09 -0.82 -23.14
CA LYS A 63 -30.09 0.38 -24.00
C LYS A 63 -28.70 0.95 -24.30
N ILE A 64 -27.63 0.23 -23.95
CA ILE A 64 -26.24 0.65 -24.24
C ILE A 64 -25.85 0.35 -25.70
N SER A 65 -26.57 -0.55 -26.39
CA SER A 65 -26.28 -0.91 -27.79
C SER A 65 -26.67 0.15 -28.83
N SER A 66 -27.36 1.22 -28.43
CA SER A 66 -27.71 2.36 -29.29
C SER A 66 -26.95 3.64 -28.93
N ILE A 67 -25.95 3.56 -28.04
CA ILE A 67 -25.13 4.72 -27.67
C ILE A 67 -24.06 4.88 -28.75
N ASP A 68 -24.01 6.06 -29.36
CA ASP A 68 -22.99 6.45 -30.34
C ASP A 68 -21.59 6.12 -29.79
N PRO A 69 -20.69 5.44 -30.54
CA PRO A 69 -19.32 5.13 -30.11
C PRO A 69 -18.57 6.34 -29.55
N THR A 70 -18.87 7.55 -30.04
CA THR A 70 -18.32 8.81 -29.52
C THR A 70 -18.71 9.06 -28.05
N THR A 71 -19.95 8.78 -27.67
CA THR A 71 -20.47 8.94 -26.30
C THR A 71 -19.87 7.92 -25.35
N ILE A 72 -19.63 6.68 -25.83
CA ILE A 72 -18.93 5.64 -25.05
C ILE A 72 -17.49 6.08 -24.77
N ILE A 73 -16.77 6.57 -25.78
CA ILE A 73 -15.39 7.08 -25.62
C ILE A 73 -15.38 8.25 -24.63
N LEU A 74 -16.32 9.19 -24.73
CA LEU A 74 -16.42 10.32 -23.80
C LEU A 74 -16.67 9.87 -22.35
N ILE A 75 -17.53 8.88 -22.13
CA ILE A 75 -17.77 8.31 -20.79
C ILE A 75 -16.49 7.63 -20.27
N ILE A 76 -15.79 6.86 -21.10
CA ILE A 76 -14.53 6.20 -20.71
C ILE A 76 -13.48 7.25 -20.32
N VAL A 77 -13.31 8.29 -21.13
CA VAL A 77 -12.37 9.39 -20.84
C VAL A 77 -12.77 10.13 -19.57
N ALA A 78 -14.06 10.43 -19.37
CA ALA A 78 -14.55 11.10 -18.16
C ALA A 78 -14.30 10.26 -16.90
N VAL A 79 -14.56 8.95 -16.95
CA VAL A 79 -14.27 8.03 -15.84
C VAL A 79 -12.76 7.93 -15.61
N ALA A 80 -11.95 7.84 -16.66
CA ALA A 80 -10.49 7.79 -16.53
C ALA A 80 -9.92 9.05 -15.86
N VAL A 81 -10.41 10.23 -16.24
CA VAL A 81 -10.03 11.51 -15.62
C VAL A 81 -10.48 11.55 -14.15
N LEU A 82 -11.71 11.13 -13.84
CA LEU A 82 -12.20 11.08 -12.47
C LEU A 82 -11.34 10.16 -11.59
N LEU A 83 -11.02 8.96 -12.08
CA LEU A 83 -10.16 8.00 -11.38
C LEU A 83 -8.74 8.55 -11.18
N LEU A 84 -8.19 9.25 -12.17
CA LEU A 84 -6.90 9.91 -12.05
C LEU A 84 -6.89 10.99 -10.97
N VAL A 85 -7.94 11.82 -10.90
CA VAL A 85 -8.09 12.84 -9.86
C VAL A 85 -8.22 12.20 -8.48
N ILE A 86 -9.05 11.16 -8.33
CA ILE A 86 -9.18 10.42 -7.06
C ILE A 86 -7.84 9.83 -6.64
N TRP A 87 -7.11 9.21 -7.57
CA TRP A 87 -5.80 8.64 -7.31
C TRP A 87 -4.79 9.71 -6.87
N LEU A 88 -4.78 10.88 -7.51
CA LEU A 88 -3.89 11.98 -7.14
C LEU A 88 -4.20 12.51 -5.72
N ILE A 89 -5.49 12.68 -5.39
CA ILE A 89 -5.92 13.09 -4.06
C ILE A 89 -5.50 12.04 -3.02
N ALA A 90 -5.72 10.74 -3.31
CA ALA A 90 -5.29 9.66 -2.44
C ALA A 90 -3.77 9.68 -2.19
N LYS A 91 -2.96 9.95 -3.24
CA LYS A 91 -1.51 10.11 -3.10
C LYS A 91 -1.10 11.30 -2.25
N LEU A 92 -1.78 12.44 -2.39
CA LEU A 92 -1.53 13.60 -1.53
C LEU A 92 -1.90 13.32 -0.07
N LEU A 93 -3.02 12.65 0.18
CA LEU A 93 -3.41 12.24 1.54
C LEU A 93 -2.45 11.22 2.14
N GLN A 94 -1.94 10.29 1.34
CA GLN A 94 -0.90 9.35 1.76
C GLN A 94 0.38 10.09 2.15
N ALA A 95 0.85 11.03 1.31
CA ALA A 95 2.04 11.80 1.58
C ALA A 95 1.88 12.71 2.81
N LEU A 96 0.73 13.36 2.95
CA LEU A 96 0.36 14.15 4.13
C LEU A 96 0.46 13.32 5.39
N ALA A 97 -0.17 12.15 5.42
CA ALA A 97 -0.18 11.30 6.60
C ALA A 97 1.21 10.72 6.93
N ASN A 98 2.02 10.41 5.91
CA ASN A 98 3.40 9.98 6.10
C ASN A 98 4.26 11.08 6.73
N GLY A 99 4.24 12.28 6.14
CA GLY A 99 4.97 13.44 6.67
C GLY A 99 4.56 13.80 8.08
N ALA A 100 3.25 13.83 8.34
CA ALA A 100 2.68 14.08 9.65
C ALA A 100 3.15 13.04 10.68
N LEU A 101 3.12 11.74 10.37
CA LEU A 101 3.58 10.70 11.30
C LEU A 101 5.07 10.82 11.61
N VAL A 102 5.90 11.09 10.61
CA VAL A 102 7.36 11.22 10.81
C VAL A 102 7.66 12.40 11.73
N ASP A 103 7.07 13.57 11.46
CA ASP A 103 7.20 14.78 12.29
C ASP A 103 6.65 14.57 13.72
N MET A 104 5.45 14.01 13.87
CA MET A 104 4.87 13.76 15.19
C MET A 104 5.65 12.74 16.01
N VAL A 105 6.23 11.72 15.39
CA VAL A 105 7.09 10.76 16.10
C VAL A 105 8.33 11.47 16.62
N ASP A 106 8.95 12.34 15.83
CA ASP A 106 10.13 13.09 16.28
C ASP A 106 9.80 14.04 17.44
N LYS A 107 8.66 14.75 17.37
CA LYS A 107 8.15 15.59 18.47
C LYS A 107 7.92 14.78 19.75
N VAL A 108 7.23 13.64 19.67
CA VAL A 108 7.01 12.76 20.85
C VAL A 108 8.34 12.24 21.41
N ASP A 109 9.29 11.89 20.55
CA ASP A 109 10.59 11.40 20.97
C ASP A 109 11.41 12.47 21.71
N LYS A 110 11.26 13.75 21.32
CA LYS A 110 11.82 14.92 22.02
C LYS A 110 11.05 15.32 23.29
N GLY A 111 9.88 14.72 23.56
CA GLY A 111 9.04 15.02 24.71
C GLY A 111 7.99 16.10 24.48
N ASP A 112 7.80 16.53 23.22
CA ASP A 112 6.80 17.53 22.85
C ASP A 112 5.39 16.96 22.77
N SER A 113 4.39 17.79 23.05
CA SER A 113 2.98 17.42 22.89
C SER A 113 2.57 17.42 21.41
N ILE A 114 1.84 16.40 20.97
CA ILE A 114 1.30 16.33 19.61
C ILE A 114 -0.22 16.52 19.58
N THR A 115 -0.71 17.15 18.50
CA THR A 115 -2.15 17.28 18.23
C THR A 115 -2.47 16.98 16.78
N VAL A 116 -3.68 16.48 16.52
CA VAL A 116 -4.15 16.15 15.16
C VAL A 116 -4.14 17.39 14.26
N LYS A 117 -4.56 18.54 14.77
CA LYS A 117 -4.59 19.80 13.99
C LYS A 117 -3.20 20.23 13.53
N SER A 118 -2.20 20.14 14.42
CA SER A 118 -0.80 20.39 14.08
C SER A 118 -0.36 19.43 12.98
N GLY A 119 -0.55 18.11 13.20
CA GLY A 119 -0.16 17.09 12.24
C GLY A 119 -0.74 17.28 10.82
N PHE A 120 -1.98 17.75 10.68
CA PHE A 120 -2.55 18.08 9.37
C PHE A 120 -1.88 19.30 8.73
N LYS A 121 -1.57 20.34 9.51
CA LYS A 121 -0.90 21.55 9.01
C LYS A 121 0.51 21.22 8.52
N GLU A 122 1.30 20.53 9.35
CA GLU A 122 2.68 20.13 9.01
C GLU A 122 2.70 19.11 7.87
N GLY A 123 1.83 18.10 7.92
CA GLY A 123 1.69 17.11 6.86
C GLY A 123 1.30 17.73 5.51
N PHE A 124 0.44 18.76 5.50
CA PHE A 124 0.02 19.41 4.26
C PHE A 124 1.18 20.12 3.56
N SER A 125 2.03 20.86 4.29
CA SER A 125 3.22 21.50 3.70
C SER A 125 4.23 20.49 3.16
N LEU A 126 4.29 19.29 3.75
CA LEU A 126 5.20 18.22 3.35
C LEU A 126 4.65 17.33 2.23
N SER A 127 3.33 17.36 1.98
CA SER A 127 2.65 16.44 1.06
C SER A 127 3.20 16.49 -0.37
N LEU A 128 3.37 17.70 -0.94
CA LEU A 128 3.89 17.88 -2.29
C LEU A 128 5.36 17.45 -2.43
N PRO A 129 6.29 17.89 -1.55
CA PRO A 129 7.68 17.41 -1.58
C PRO A 129 7.78 15.87 -1.46
N LEU A 130 7.00 15.25 -0.59
CA LEU A 130 7.00 13.79 -0.39
C LEU A 130 6.45 13.02 -1.61
N VAL A 131 5.42 13.56 -2.28
CA VAL A 131 4.97 13.05 -3.59
C VAL A 131 6.09 13.22 -4.63
N GLY A 132 6.80 14.34 -4.61
CA GLY A 132 7.97 14.60 -5.44
C GLY A 132 9.07 13.54 -5.26
N VAL A 133 9.41 13.19 -4.01
CA VAL A 133 10.37 12.10 -3.71
C VAL A 133 9.90 10.79 -4.33
N SER A 134 8.62 10.45 -4.14
CA SER A 134 8.05 9.21 -4.67
C SER A 134 8.16 9.14 -6.20
N PHE A 135 7.75 10.19 -6.92
CA PHE A 135 7.84 10.19 -8.39
C PHE A 135 9.27 10.21 -8.89
N THR A 136 10.16 10.95 -8.24
CA THR A 136 11.57 11.06 -8.62
C THR A 136 12.29 9.71 -8.51
N ILE A 137 11.90 8.87 -7.55
CA ILE A 137 12.45 7.50 -7.40
C ILE A 137 11.77 6.52 -8.38
N TRP A 138 10.44 6.50 -8.40
CA TRP A 138 9.71 5.43 -9.10
C TRP A 138 9.70 5.59 -10.63
N ILE A 139 9.70 6.81 -11.18
CA ILE A 139 9.71 7.00 -12.64
C ILE A 139 10.97 6.39 -13.27
N PRO A 140 12.20 6.75 -12.83
CA PRO A 140 13.41 6.13 -13.36
C PRO A 140 13.49 4.63 -13.06
N ALA A 141 13.04 4.19 -11.88
CA ALA A 141 13.04 2.76 -11.53
C ALA A 141 12.16 1.94 -12.48
N ILE A 142 10.95 2.42 -12.81
CA ILE A 142 10.04 1.75 -13.76
C ILE A 142 10.64 1.72 -15.16
N ILE A 143 11.19 2.85 -15.63
CA ILE A 143 11.87 2.90 -16.93
C ILE A 143 13.02 1.89 -16.98
N GLY A 144 13.86 1.86 -15.93
CA GLY A 144 14.96 0.90 -15.81
C GLY A 144 14.47 -0.55 -15.82
N ILE A 145 13.40 -0.86 -15.10
CA ILE A 145 12.78 -2.20 -15.08
C ILE A 145 12.30 -2.61 -16.47
N ILE A 146 11.63 -1.72 -17.20
CA ILE A 146 11.15 -1.99 -18.57
C ILE A 146 12.32 -2.25 -19.52
N LEU A 147 13.36 -1.40 -19.46
CA LEU A 147 14.57 -1.55 -20.28
C LEU A 147 15.30 -2.86 -19.97
N LEU A 148 15.44 -3.20 -18.69
CA LEU A 148 16.03 -4.47 -18.27
C LEU A 148 15.21 -5.66 -18.74
N GLY A 149 13.88 -5.57 -18.76
CA GLY A 149 13.01 -6.64 -19.27
C GLY A 149 13.21 -6.86 -20.76
N GLY A 150 13.33 -5.77 -21.52
CA GLY A 150 13.72 -5.84 -22.93
C GLY A 150 15.10 -6.49 -23.11
N LEU A 151 16.07 -6.19 -22.26
CA LEU A 151 17.42 -6.74 -22.36
C LEU A 151 17.49 -8.24 -21.99
N THR A 152 16.75 -8.67 -20.97
CA THR A 152 16.83 -10.06 -20.49
C THR A 152 15.89 -11.00 -21.24
N ILE A 153 14.65 -10.56 -21.53
CA ILE A 153 13.62 -11.38 -22.19
C ILE A 153 13.69 -11.21 -23.72
N GLY A 154 14.07 -10.02 -24.20
CA GLY A 154 14.09 -9.68 -25.63
C GLY A 154 14.89 -10.65 -26.52
N PRO A 155 16.09 -11.14 -26.12
CA PRO A 155 16.80 -12.15 -26.89
C PRO A 155 16.03 -13.45 -27.06
N GLY A 156 15.33 -13.90 -26.01
CA GLY A 156 14.47 -15.08 -26.07
C GLY A 156 13.26 -14.87 -27.00
N LEU A 157 12.60 -13.71 -26.88
CA LEU A 157 11.48 -13.33 -27.75
C LEU A 157 11.92 -13.28 -29.23
N PHE A 158 13.07 -12.67 -29.51
CA PHE A 158 13.64 -12.60 -30.85
C PHE A 158 13.88 -13.99 -31.46
N LEU A 159 14.44 -14.92 -30.70
CA LEU A 159 14.67 -16.28 -31.17
C LEU A 159 13.39 -17.07 -31.43
N VAL A 160 12.33 -16.86 -30.65
CA VAL A 160 11.01 -17.45 -30.92
C VAL A 160 10.45 -16.92 -32.25
N LEU A 161 10.57 -15.62 -32.51
CA LEU A 161 10.14 -15.00 -33.77
C LEU A 161 10.99 -15.46 -34.98
N ALA A 162 12.25 -15.86 -34.74
CA ALA A 162 13.16 -16.40 -35.74
C ALA A 162 13.07 -17.94 -35.91
N GLU A 163 11.95 -18.56 -35.50
CA GLU A 163 11.67 -20.00 -35.61
C GLU A 163 12.57 -20.93 -34.75
N TYR A 164 13.43 -20.39 -33.89
CA TYR A 164 14.22 -21.16 -32.91
C TYR A 164 13.46 -21.35 -31.59
N GLN A 165 12.27 -21.96 -31.66
CA GLN A 165 11.30 -22.01 -30.55
C GLN A 165 11.88 -22.53 -29.23
N VAL A 166 12.58 -23.68 -29.27
CA VAL A 166 13.12 -24.31 -28.05
C VAL A 166 14.16 -23.42 -27.37
N ALA A 167 15.13 -22.90 -28.13
CA ALA A 167 16.16 -22.01 -27.61
C ALA A 167 15.59 -20.68 -27.11
N GLY A 168 14.62 -20.13 -27.85
CA GLY A 168 13.91 -18.90 -27.47
C GLY A 168 13.13 -19.04 -26.17
N ILE A 169 12.38 -20.13 -26.00
CA ILE A 169 11.64 -20.42 -24.75
C ILE A 169 12.60 -20.57 -23.57
N ILE A 170 13.69 -21.33 -23.73
CA ILE A 170 14.70 -21.48 -22.67
C ILE A 170 15.26 -20.12 -22.25
N LEU A 171 15.62 -19.27 -23.21
CA LEU A 171 16.15 -17.94 -22.91
C LEU A 171 15.11 -16.99 -22.33
N MET A 172 13.83 -17.07 -22.72
CA MET A 172 12.77 -16.29 -22.08
C MET A 172 12.55 -16.71 -20.63
N ILE A 173 12.63 -18.01 -20.31
CA ILE A 173 12.49 -18.50 -18.92
C ILE A 173 13.67 -18.02 -18.07
N LEU A 174 14.90 -18.21 -18.55
CA LEU A 174 16.11 -17.78 -17.84
C LEU A 174 16.16 -16.25 -17.70
N GLY A 175 15.88 -15.53 -18.79
CA GLY A 175 15.81 -14.07 -18.82
C GLY A 175 14.69 -13.51 -17.95
N GLY A 176 13.53 -14.18 -17.92
CA GLY A 176 12.41 -13.84 -17.04
C GLY A 176 12.74 -14.04 -15.57
N LEU A 177 13.39 -15.15 -15.20
CA LEU A 177 13.83 -15.40 -13.82
C LEU A 177 14.86 -14.35 -13.37
N LEU A 178 15.83 -14.02 -14.22
CA LEU A 178 16.79 -12.94 -13.97
C LEU A 178 16.08 -11.59 -13.83
N TRP A 179 15.11 -11.30 -14.70
CA TRP A 179 14.35 -10.06 -14.65
C TRP A 179 13.57 -9.91 -13.33
N ILE A 180 12.89 -10.97 -12.88
CA ILE A 180 12.18 -11.00 -11.61
C ILE A 180 13.14 -10.74 -10.43
N ALA A 181 14.31 -11.37 -10.44
CA ALA A 181 15.33 -11.14 -9.41
C ALA A 181 15.81 -9.68 -9.39
N LEU A 182 16.05 -9.08 -10.56
CA LEU A 182 16.46 -7.68 -10.68
C LEU A 182 15.35 -6.71 -10.24
N ILE A 183 14.09 -6.96 -10.64
CA ILE A 183 12.95 -6.17 -10.16
C ILE A 183 12.88 -6.19 -8.65
N PHE A 184 13.01 -7.38 -8.04
CA PHE A 184 12.95 -7.51 -6.59
C PHE A 184 14.02 -6.67 -5.90
N ILE A 185 15.27 -6.72 -6.37
CA ILE A 185 16.37 -5.93 -5.82
C ILE A 185 16.11 -4.42 -5.98
N ILE A 186 15.71 -3.99 -7.19
CA ILE A 186 15.45 -2.57 -7.48
C ILE A 186 14.27 -2.06 -6.64
N ALA A 187 13.21 -2.84 -6.50
CA ALA A 187 12.03 -2.47 -5.73
C ALA A 187 12.34 -2.34 -4.23
N VAL A 188 13.08 -3.30 -3.66
CA VAL A 188 13.50 -3.24 -2.25
C VAL A 188 14.42 -2.05 -2.01
N ALA A 189 15.45 -1.88 -2.85
CA ALA A 189 16.38 -0.75 -2.72
C ALA A 189 15.66 0.59 -2.84
N SER A 190 14.82 0.76 -3.87
CA SER A 190 14.04 1.99 -4.07
C SER A 190 13.07 2.27 -2.93
N GLY A 191 12.45 1.23 -2.37
CA GLY A 191 11.57 1.34 -1.21
C GLY A 191 12.31 1.83 0.04
N VAL A 192 13.48 1.27 0.33
CA VAL A 192 14.30 1.69 1.48
C VAL A 192 14.89 3.09 1.27
N ILE A 193 15.36 3.41 0.06
CA ILE A 193 15.82 4.77 -0.29
C ILE A 193 14.69 5.77 -0.09
N GLY A 194 13.49 5.49 -0.60
CA GLY A 194 12.33 6.38 -0.41
C GLY A 194 11.95 6.53 1.06
N LEU A 195 12.07 5.47 1.85
CA LEU A 195 11.85 5.50 3.29
C LEU A 195 12.82 6.45 4.02
N TYR A 196 14.11 6.42 3.68
CA TYR A 196 15.12 7.32 4.24
C TYR A 196 15.01 8.74 3.68
N ALA A 197 14.79 8.89 2.38
CA ALA A 197 14.63 10.19 1.73
C ALA A 197 13.46 10.97 2.34
N ASN A 198 12.33 10.31 2.60
CA ASN A 198 11.21 10.95 3.29
C ASN A 198 11.59 11.46 4.69
N ARG A 199 12.48 10.77 5.41
CA ARG A 199 12.91 11.18 6.76
C ARG A 199 13.94 12.30 6.73
N TYR A 200 14.90 12.24 5.81
CA TYR A 200 15.80 13.37 5.54
C TYR A 200 15.03 14.63 5.16
N LEU A 201 14.02 14.50 4.29
CA LEU A 201 13.18 15.62 3.89
C LEU A 201 12.40 16.22 5.07
N VAL A 202 11.82 15.38 5.93
CA VAL A 202 10.95 15.85 7.02
C VAL A 202 11.74 16.34 8.24
N LEU A 203 12.80 15.63 8.62
CA LEU A 203 13.53 15.87 9.87
C LEU A 203 14.73 16.81 9.69
N GLU A 204 15.33 16.82 8.51
CA GLU A 204 16.51 17.66 8.20
C GLU A 204 16.19 18.76 7.17
N ASP A 205 14.91 18.95 6.81
CA ASP A 205 14.42 19.98 5.88
C ASP A 205 15.15 19.99 4.51
N GLN A 206 15.60 18.80 4.07
CA GLN A 206 16.33 18.66 2.80
C GLN A 206 15.38 18.76 1.59
N GLY A 207 15.89 19.31 0.48
CA GLY A 207 15.16 19.31 -0.80
C GLY A 207 14.95 17.90 -1.36
N VAL A 208 13.98 17.73 -2.27
CA VAL A 208 13.58 16.42 -2.84
C VAL A 208 14.76 15.60 -3.39
N ILE A 209 15.64 16.22 -4.17
CA ILE A 209 16.77 15.51 -4.80
C ILE A 209 17.87 15.22 -3.78
N GLU A 210 18.11 16.15 -2.86
CA GLU A 210 19.13 16.04 -1.83
C GLU A 210 18.78 14.92 -0.84
N SER A 211 17.52 14.86 -0.40
CA SER A 211 17.04 13.80 0.49
C SER A 211 17.14 12.40 -0.13
N ILE A 212 16.94 12.26 -1.44
CA ILE A 212 17.16 11.00 -2.17
C ILE A 212 18.64 10.62 -2.18
N LYS A 213 19.54 11.59 -2.43
CA LYS A 213 20.99 11.34 -2.41
C LYS A 213 21.46 10.93 -1.03
N SER A 214 21.02 11.64 0.02
CA SER A 214 21.29 11.32 1.42
C SER A 214 20.74 9.94 1.80
N GLY A 215 19.50 9.64 1.38
CA GLY A 215 18.88 8.32 1.59
C GLY A 215 19.64 7.18 0.92
N PHE A 216 20.12 7.37 -0.32
CA PHE A 216 20.98 6.41 -1.01
C PHE A 216 22.34 6.24 -0.33
N GLY A 217 22.95 7.35 0.10
CA GLY A 217 24.21 7.34 0.85
C GLY A 217 24.08 6.55 2.16
N LEU A 218 23.01 6.79 2.91
CA LEU A 218 22.73 6.10 4.17
C LEU A 218 22.51 4.60 3.97
N LEU A 219 21.74 4.21 2.95
CA LEU A 219 21.54 2.80 2.59
C LEU A 219 22.88 2.14 2.26
N ARG A 220 23.69 2.77 1.41
CA ARG A 220 25.00 2.22 0.99
C ARG A 220 25.96 2.09 2.16
N ALA A 221 25.98 3.06 3.07
CA ALA A 221 26.83 3.03 4.27
C ALA A 221 26.39 1.95 5.26
N ASN A 222 25.09 1.63 5.31
CA ASN A 222 24.51 0.76 6.34
C ASN A 222 23.76 -0.46 5.78
N LEU A 223 24.17 -1.01 4.64
CA LEU A 223 23.46 -2.11 3.96
C LEU A 223 23.08 -3.26 4.90
N GLY A 224 23.99 -3.69 5.78
CA GLY A 224 23.71 -4.76 6.74
C GLY A 224 22.61 -4.40 7.74
N GLN A 225 22.65 -3.20 8.32
CA GLN A 225 21.65 -2.73 9.27
C GLN A 225 20.32 -2.43 8.58
N SER A 226 20.33 -1.76 7.44
CA SER A 226 19.15 -1.49 6.62
C SER A 226 18.45 -2.78 6.18
N THR A 227 19.21 -3.79 5.79
CA THR A 227 18.66 -5.12 5.42
C THR A 227 18.04 -5.81 6.63
N LEU A 228 18.68 -5.77 7.80
CA LEU A 228 18.11 -6.33 9.04
C LEU A 228 16.82 -5.61 9.45
N LEU A 229 16.78 -4.28 9.42
CA LEU A 229 15.56 -3.50 9.71
C LEU A 229 14.45 -3.82 8.71
N TRP A 230 14.79 -3.97 7.43
CA TRP A 230 13.84 -4.37 6.40
C TRP A 230 13.30 -5.78 6.64
N LEU A 231 14.16 -6.74 7.01
CA LEU A 231 13.76 -8.11 7.37
C LEU A 231 12.86 -8.15 8.60
N ILE A 232 13.16 -7.35 9.62
CA ILE A 232 12.30 -7.20 10.81
C ILE A 232 10.94 -6.61 10.41
N ASN A 233 10.92 -5.58 9.56
CA ASN A 233 9.65 -5.04 9.05
C ASN A 233 8.86 -6.09 8.26
N MET A 234 9.53 -6.89 7.43
CA MET A 234 8.90 -8.00 6.71
C MET A 234 8.31 -9.03 7.68
N ALA A 235 9.01 -9.36 8.78
CA ALA A 235 8.48 -10.25 9.82
C ALA A 235 7.22 -9.69 10.49
N PHE A 236 7.19 -8.38 10.78
CA PHE A 236 5.98 -7.72 11.26
C PHE A 236 4.85 -7.72 10.23
N GLY A 237 5.17 -7.53 8.94
CA GLY A 237 4.21 -7.60 7.85
C GLY A 237 3.54 -8.97 7.75
N VAL A 238 4.32 -10.04 7.89
CA VAL A 238 3.79 -11.42 7.98
C VAL A 238 2.92 -11.59 9.22
N GLY A 239 3.35 -11.10 10.39
CA GLY A 239 2.55 -11.14 11.62
C GLY A 239 1.20 -10.42 11.47
N GLN A 240 1.21 -9.22 10.88
CA GLN A 240 0.00 -8.46 10.57
C GLN A 240 -0.92 -9.21 9.60
N ALA A 241 -0.36 -9.86 8.56
CA ALA A 241 -1.14 -10.64 7.60
C ALA A 241 -1.81 -11.84 8.27
N ILE A 242 -1.11 -12.56 9.14
CA ILE A 242 -1.67 -13.70 9.89
C ILE A 242 -2.81 -13.23 10.79
N VAL A 243 -2.59 -12.17 11.59
CA VAL A 243 -3.65 -11.65 12.49
C VAL A 243 -4.84 -11.15 11.68
N GLY A 244 -4.60 -10.41 10.59
CA GLY A 244 -5.65 -9.95 9.69
C GLY A 244 -6.46 -11.10 9.08
N PHE A 245 -5.78 -12.18 8.67
CA PHE A 245 -6.43 -13.38 8.15
C PHE A 245 -7.28 -14.11 9.20
N VAL A 246 -6.75 -14.28 10.42
CA VAL A 246 -7.50 -14.89 11.54
C VAL A 246 -8.74 -14.06 11.88
N VAL A 247 -8.60 -12.73 11.98
CA VAL A 247 -9.72 -11.83 12.25
C VAL A 247 -10.77 -11.91 11.14
N LEU A 248 -10.34 -11.92 9.87
CA LEU A 248 -11.23 -12.10 8.72
C LEU A 248 -11.98 -13.42 8.79
N LEU A 249 -11.29 -14.54 9.07
CA LEU A 249 -11.91 -15.85 9.21
C LEU A 249 -12.96 -15.87 10.33
N VAL A 250 -12.64 -15.34 11.50
CA VAL A 250 -13.58 -15.27 12.63
C VAL A 250 -14.80 -14.45 12.25
N VAL A 251 -14.61 -13.30 11.59
CA VAL A 251 -15.74 -12.46 11.19
C VAL A 251 -16.58 -13.12 10.11
N VAL A 252 -15.97 -13.71 9.08
CA VAL A 252 -16.72 -14.45 8.06
C VAL A 252 -17.50 -15.60 8.68
N LEU A 253 -16.91 -16.35 9.62
CA LEU A 253 -17.60 -17.43 10.33
C LEU A 253 -18.78 -16.92 11.15
N VAL A 254 -18.58 -15.86 11.94
CA VAL A 254 -19.63 -15.24 12.76
C VAL A 254 -20.74 -14.67 11.89
N LEU A 255 -20.42 -13.94 10.82
CA LEU A 255 -21.40 -13.41 9.88
C LEU A 255 -22.15 -14.55 9.17
N SER A 256 -21.47 -15.63 8.79
CA SER A 256 -22.11 -16.79 8.16
C SER A 256 -23.04 -17.54 9.13
N LEU A 257 -22.68 -17.63 10.41
CA LEU A 257 -23.49 -18.32 11.41
C LEU A 257 -24.67 -17.46 11.91
N VAL A 258 -24.41 -16.18 12.19
CA VAL A 258 -25.38 -15.23 12.74
C VAL A 258 -26.32 -14.68 11.67
N LEU A 259 -25.80 -14.42 10.47
CA LEU A 259 -26.57 -13.83 9.37
C LEU A 259 -26.84 -14.83 8.24
N GLY A 260 -25.89 -15.71 7.92
CA GLY A 260 -26.05 -16.68 6.84
C GLY A 260 -27.18 -17.70 7.07
N LEU A 261 -27.37 -18.18 8.31
CA LEU A 261 -28.46 -19.12 8.63
C LEU A 261 -29.84 -18.44 8.55
N PRO A 262 -30.08 -17.27 9.17
CA PRO A 262 -31.33 -16.56 9.02
C PRO A 262 -31.60 -16.08 7.59
N ILE A 263 -30.56 -15.67 6.84
CA ILE A 263 -30.70 -15.23 5.44
C ILE A 263 -31.00 -16.41 4.52
N ALA A 264 -30.40 -17.58 4.71
CA ALA A 264 -30.75 -18.78 3.96
C ALA A 264 -32.20 -19.20 4.21
N LEU A 265 -32.69 -19.03 5.44
CA LEU A 265 -34.09 -19.29 5.82
C LEU A 265 -35.06 -18.19 5.31
N LEU A 266 -34.65 -16.92 5.27
CA LEU A 266 -35.47 -15.77 4.84
C LEU A 266 -35.41 -15.51 3.32
N ALA A 267 -34.38 -15.96 2.60
CA ALA A 267 -34.27 -15.83 1.14
C ALA A 267 -35.38 -16.57 0.40
N LEU A 268 -36.04 -17.53 1.06
CA LEU A 268 -37.23 -18.21 0.57
C LEU A 268 -38.52 -17.37 0.72
N ALA A 269 -38.49 -16.20 1.39
CA ALA A 269 -39.67 -15.49 1.89
C ALA A 269 -39.71 -13.94 1.72
N VAL A 270 -39.03 -13.34 0.72
CA VAL A 270 -39.22 -11.97 0.17
C VAL A 270 -38.21 -10.84 0.58
N SER A 271 -37.91 -9.96 -0.42
CA SER A 271 -37.52 -8.52 -0.41
C SER A 271 -36.03 -8.06 -0.51
N LYS A 272 -35.81 -7.01 -1.32
CA LYS A 272 -34.52 -6.31 -1.57
C LYS A 272 -33.95 -5.53 -0.37
N TRP A 273 -34.74 -5.28 0.68
CA TRP A 273 -34.33 -4.49 1.85
C TRP A 273 -33.35 -5.22 2.77
N LEU A 274 -33.28 -6.55 2.71
CA LEU A 274 -32.33 -7.38 3.45
C LEU A 274 -30.86 -7.10 3.12
N PHE A 275 -30.55 -6.64 1.89
CA PHE A 275 -29.19 -6.29 1.50
C PHE A 275 -28.64 -5.07 2.26
N ILE A 276 -29.49 -4.11 2.65
CA ILE A 276 -29.09 -2.93 3.44
C ILE A 276 -28.75 -3.34 4.88
N LEU A 277 -29.50 -4.28 5.46
CA LEU A 277 -29.23 -4.81 6.80
C LEU A 277 -27.89 -5.57 6.85
N LEU A 278 -27.49 -6.20 5.73
CA LEU A 278 -26.21 -6.91 5.59
C LEU A 278 -25.03 -5.96 5.29
N ALA A 279 -25.28 -4.83 4.63
CA ALA A 279 -24.24 -3.86 4.28
C ALA A 279 -23.62 -3.19 5.52
N ILE A 280 -24.43 -2.92 6.56
CA ILE A 280 -23.99 -2.26 7.79
C ILE A 280 -22.89 -3.06 8.54
N PRO A 281 -23.05 -4.35 8.87
CA PRO A 281 -22.02 -5.12 9.57
C PRO A 281 -20.75 -5.30 8.71
N ILE A 282 -20.89 -5.43 7.38
CA ILE A 282 -19.74 -5.49 6.47
C ILE A 282 -18.98 -4.17 6.47
N LEU A 283 -19.68 -3.04 6.40
CA LEU A 283 -19.06 -1.71 6.42
C LEU A 283 -18.35 -1.44 7.76
N LEU A 284 -18.97 -1.81 8.88
CA LEU A 284 -18.34 -1.73 10.20
C LEU A 284 -17.07 -2.60 10.28
N PHE A 285 -17.11 -3.80 9.69
CA PHE A 285 -15.93 -4.66 9.61
C PHE A 285 -14.81 -4.05 8.77
N ILE A 286 -15.13 -3.47 7.60
CA ILE A 286 -14.16 -2.76 6.75
C ILE A 286 -13.52 -1.58 7.51
N VAL A 287 -14.32 -0.81 8.26
CA VAL A 287 -13.81 0.28 9.08
C VAL A 287 -12.90 -0.25 10.20
N ALA A 288 -13.30 -1.33 10.88
CA ALA A 288 -12.52 -1.93 11.95
C ALA A 288 -11.17 -2.48 11.47
N ILE A 289 -11.14 -3.19 10.33
CA ILE A 289 -9.89 -3.73 9.78
C ILE A 289 -8.99 -2.61 9.24
N SER A 290 -9.57 -1.54 8.69
CA SER A 290 -8.83 -0.35 8.26
C SER A 290 -8.23 0.39 9.44
N PHE A 291 -8.95 0.49 10.56
CA PHE A 291 -8.43 1.06 11.81
C PHE A 291 -7.29 0.23 12.38
N TYR A 292 -7.46 -1.10 12.44
CA TYR A 292 -6.39 -2.02 12.83
C TYR A 292 -5.14 -1.83 11.95
N ALA A 293 -5.29 -1.81 10.62
CA ALA A 293 -4.19 -1.55 9.71
C ALA A 293 -3.55 -0.18 9.97
N GLY A 294 -4.33 0.84 10.33
CA GLY A 294 -3.83 2.16 10.65
C GLY A 294 -2.95 2.21 11.91
N LEU A 295 -3.29 1.44 12.94
CA LEU A 295 -2.43 1.28 14.12
C LEU A 295 -1.07 0.69 13.74
N PHE A 296 -1.06 -0.32 12.87
CA PHE A 296 0.18 -0.91 12.35
C PHE A 296 1.00 0.07 11.52
N GLN A 297 0.36 0.89 10.68
CA GLN A 297 1.06 1.93 9.93
C GLN A 297 1.71 2.97 10.84
N SER A 298 1.04 3.35 11.92
CA SER A 298 1.59 4.27 12.94
C SER A 298 2.82 3.66 13.62
N PHE A 299 2.74 2.37 13.97
CA PHE A 299 3.86 1.62 14.54
C PHE A 299 5.04 1.51 13.57
N TYR A 300 4.80 1.17 12.30
CA TYR A 300 5.87 1.09 11.29
C TYR A 300 6.55 2.43 11.08
N SER A 301 5.76 3.51 10.99
CA SER A 301 6.34 4.84 10.85
C SER A 301 7.25 5.16 12.05
N SER A 302 6.75 4.92 13.27
CA SER A 302 7.50 5.14 14.51
C SER A 302 8.80 4.32 14.56
N TYR A 303 8.71 3.03 14.26
CA TYR A 303 9.84 2.10 14.20
C TYR A 303 10.93 2.61 13.25
N TRP A 304 10.56 2.96 12.02
CA TRP A 304 11.52 3.40 11.02
C TRP A 304 12.09 4.79 11.29
N THR A 305 11.32 5.69 11.89
CA THR A 305 11.80 7.03 12.29
C THR A 305 12.84 6.93 13.41
N LEU A 306 12.57 6.12 14.44
CA LEU A 306 13.56 5.88 15.51
C LEU A 306 14.81 5.14 14.98
N ALA A 307 14.63 4.17 14.09
CA ALA A 307 15.74 3.47 13.46
C ALA A 307 16.63 4.42 12.65
N PHE A 308 16.00 5.30 11.87
CA PHE A 308 16.69 6.31 11.08
C PHE A 308 17.54 7.22 11.97
N LYS A 309 16.95 7.83 13.02
CA LYS A 309 17.68 8.71 13.94
C LYS A 309 18.90 8.04 14.56
N LYS A 310 18.76 6.80 15.03
CA LYS A 310 19.89 6.05 15.61
C LYS A 310 20.99 5.75 14.58
N MET A 311 20.63 5.49 13.32
CA MET A 311 21.61 5.23 12.26
C MET A 311 22.35 6.51 11.84
N THR A 312 21.65 7.65 11.77
CA THR A 312 22.27 8.94 11.43
C THR A 312 23.18 9.43 12.55
N GLU A 313 22.75 9.33 13.82
CA GLU A 313 23.59 9.63 14.99
C GLU A 313 24.88 8.79 15.00
N THR A 314 24.80 7.50 14.65
CA THR A 314 25.98 6.64 14.60
C THR A 314 26.93 7.02 13.46
N ALA A 315 26.39 7.52 12.34
CA ALA A 315 27.19 7.94 11.19
C ALA A 315 27.97 9.23 11.48
N GLU A 316 27.35 10.21 12.13
CA GLU A 316 27.99 11.47 12.55
C GLU A 316 29.12 11.27 13.56
N VAL A 317 29.01 10.30 14.48
CA VAL A 317 30.06 10.00 15.46
C VAL A 317 31.26 9.27 14.84
N SER A 318 31.12 8.76 13.62
CA SER A 318 32.18 8.00 12.91
C SER A 318 32.96 8.81 11.86
N SER A 319 32.56 10.06 11.61
CA SER A 319 33.24 11.04 10.75
C SER A 319 34.06 12.02 11.57
#